data_AF-A0A847ATH3-F1
#
_entry.id   AF-A0A847ATH3-F1
#
_cell.length_a   1.000
_cell.length_b   1.000
_cell.length_c   1.000
_cell.angle_alpha   90.00
_cell.angle_beta   90.00
_cell.angle_gamma   90.00
#
_symmetry.space_group_name_H-M   'P 1'
#
loop_
_entity.id
_entity.type
_entity.pdbx_description
1 polymer ?
#
loop_
_entity_poly.entity_id
_entity_poly.type
_entity_poly.pdbx_seq_one_letter_code
_entity_poly.pdbx_strand_id
1 'polypeptide(L)' 'MAERQILVKDTMIIKLSQQEIAEILNLSKVKVNGIINELKVDGYLIQNSSRGKYTLTEKAVDILSEMQ' A
#
# COMPACT_ATOMS: atom_id res chain seq x y z
N MET A 1 11.75 3.61 8.99
CA MET A 1 10.29 3.66 9.20
C MET A 1 9.66 4.27 7.95
N ALA A 2 8.72 3.58 7.29
CA ALA A 2 8.07 4.13 6.10
C ALA A 2 7.19 5.33 6.51
N GLU A 3 7.51 6.54 6.04
CA GLU A 3 6.94 7.82 6.49
C GLU A 3 5.40 7.93 6.44
N ARG A 4 4.73 7.01 5.75
CA ARG A 4 3.29 7.06 5.47
C ARG A 4 2.51 5.88 6.07
N GLN A 5 3.16 5.07 6.91
CA GLN A 5 2.52 4.00 7.67
C GLN A 5 2.23 4.49 9.09
N ILE A 6 1.04 4.17 9.59
CA ILE A 6 0.65 4.43 10.97
C ILE A 6 0.31 3.14 11.69
N LEU A 7 0.68 3.03 12.96
CA LEU A 7 0.33 1.89 13.80
C LEU A 7 -1.11 2.04 14.29
N VAL A 8 -1.98 1.08 13.96
CA VAL A 8 -3.35 1.00 14.45
C VAL A 8 -3.59 -0.41 14.95
N LYS A 9 -3.80 -0.58 16.26
CA LYS A 9 -4.04 -1.90 16.89
C LYS A 9 -2.99 -2.94 16.44
N ASP A 10 -1.72 -2.60 16.60
CA ASP A 10 -0.56 -3.44 16.25
C ASP A 10 -0.36 -3.73 14.76
N THR A 11 -1.18 -3.13 13.88
CA THR A 11 -1.05 -3.26 12.43
C THR A 11 -0.54 -1.98 11.81
N MET A 12 0.48 -2.06 10.96
CA MET A 12 0.92 -0.93 10.14
C MET A 12 -0.04 -0.72 8.97
N ILE A 13 -0.66 0.46 8.92
CA ILE A 13 -1.67 0.81 7.91
C ILE A 13 -1.24 2.06 7.15
N ILE A 14 -1.36 2.00 5.82
CA ILE A 14 -1.26 3.15 4.93
C ILE A 14 -2.68 3.73 4.77
N LYS A 15 -2.91 4.92 5.32
CA LYS A 15 -4.23 5.59 5.26
C LYS A 15 -4.50 6.33 3.95
N LEU A 16 -3.50 6.45 3.08
CA LEU A 16 -3.65 7.15 1.80
C LEU A 16 -4.65 6.42 0.89
N SER A 17 -5.52 7.20 0.27
CA SER A 17 -6.35 6.78 -0.85
C SER A 17 -5.53 6.68 -2.14
N GLN A 18 -6.05 5.99 -3.14
CA GLN A 18 -5.40 5.89 -4.46
C GLN A 18 -5.25 7.25 -5.15
N GLN A 19 -6.16 8.19 -4.87
CA GLN A 19 -6.07 9.56 -5.39
C GLN A 19 -4.88 10.31 -4.77
N GLU A 20 -4.74 10.26 -3.44
CA GLU A 20 -3.61 10.88 -2.75
C GLU A 20 -2.29 10.24 -3.18
N ILE A 21 -2.25 8.92 -3.35
CA ILE A 21 -1.07 8.21 -3.89
C ILE A 21 -0.75 8.70 -5.31
N ALA A 22 -1.76 8.86 -6.17
CA ALA A 22 -1.60 9.34 -7.53
C ALA A 22 -1.04 10.77 -7.57
N GLU A 23 -1.56 11.67 -6.72
CA GLU A 23 -1.08 13.04 -6.60
C GLU A 23 0.37 13.11 -6.09
N ILE A 24 0.70 12.35 -5.06
CA ILE A 24 2.05 12.29 -4.49
C ILE A 24 3.07 11.76 -5.50
N LEU A 25 2.71 10.75 -6.28
CA LEU A 25 3.59 10.13 -7.27
C LEU A 25 3.53 10.81 -8.64
N ASN A 26 2.68 11.84 -8.79
CA ASN A 26 2.37 12.49 -10.07
C ASN A 26 1.99 11.47 -11.18
N LEU A 27 1.18 10.48 -10.81
CA LEU A 27 0.66 9.43 -11.69
C LEU A 27 -0.84 9.63 -11.93
N SER A 28 -1.38 9.00 -12.97
CA SER A 28 -2.83 8.92 -13.11
C SER A 28 -3.43 7.97 -12.08
N LYS A 29 -4.62 8.29 -11.58
CA LYS A 29 -5.38 7.40 -10.69
C LYS A 29 -5.56 6.01 -11.29
N VAL A 30 -5.82 5.92 -12.60
CA VAL A 30 -5.98 4.64 -13.30
C VAL A 30 -4.71 3.78 -13.19
N LYS A 31 -3.54 4.40 -13.34
CA LYS A 31 -2.26 3.69 -13.21
C LYS A 31 -2.02 3.20 -11.77
N VAL A 32 -2.29 4.03 -10.78
CA VAL A 32 -2.20 3.63 -9.36
C VAL A 32 -3.18 2.49 -9.06
N ASN A 33 -4.40 2.55 -9.57
CA ASN A 33 -5.39 1.50 -9.38
C ASN A 33 -4.92 0.16 -9.96
N GLY A 34 -4.30 0.18 -11.16
CA GLY A 34 -3.69 -1.00 -11.76
C GLY A 34 -2.61 -1.62 -10.87
N ILE A 35 -1.65 -0.81 -10.43
CA ILE A 35 -0.56 -1.25 -9.55
C ILE A 35 -1.10 -1.82 -8.23
N ILE A 36 -2.05 -1.14 -7.59
CA ILE A 36 -2.66 -1.62 -6.35
C ILE A 36 -3.38 -2.95 -6.58
N ASN A 37 -4.03 -3.14 -7.72
CA ASN A 37 -4.72 -4.39 -8.04
C ASN A 37 -3.72 -5.54 -8.26
N GLU A 38 -2.63 -5.30 -9.00
CA GLU A 38 -1.55 -6.28 -9.19
C GLU A 38 -0.94 -6.69 -7.85
N LEU A 39 -0.57 -5.72 -7.00
CA LEU A 39 -0.02 -6.00 -5.67
C LEU A 39 -0.99 -6.77 -4.76
N LYS A 40 -2.30 -6.55 -4.90
CA LYS A 40 -3.33 -7.33 -4.18
C LYS A 40 -3.42 -8.76 -4.70
N VAL A 41 -3.45 -8.95 -6.01
CA VAL A 41 -3.54 -10.28 -6.66
C VAL A 41 -2.31 -11.11 -6.31
N ASP A 42 -1.14 -10.50 -6.28
CA ASP A 42 0.13 -11.17 -5.97
C ASP A 42 0.34 -11.40 -4.47
N GLY A 43 -0.61 -10.96 -3.63
CA GLY A 43 -0.61 -11.20 -2.18
C GLY A 43 0.37 -10.31 -1.41
N TYR A 44 0.82 -9.19 -1.97
CA TYR A 44 1.70 -8.23 -1.29
C TYR A 44 0.94 -7.20 -0.45
N LEU A 45 -0.33 -6.99 -0.77
CA LEU A 45 -1.11 -5.87 -0.22
C LEU A 45 -2.53 -6.31 0.11
N ILE A 46 -2.97 -6.01 1.33
CA ILE A 46 -4.36 -6.18 1.76
C ILE A 46 -5.02 -4.81 1.83
N GLN A 47 -6.19 -4.69 1.22
CA GLN A 47 -7.01 -3.48 1.29
C GLN A 47 -8.13 -3.68 2.31
N ASN A 48 -8.02 -3.01 3.46
CA ASN A 48 -9.00 -3.13 4.54
C ASN A 48 -10.26 -2.27 4.34
N SER A 49 -10.31 -1.41 3.31
CA SER A 49 -11.48 -0.59 3.00
C SER A 49 -11.54 -0.19 1.52
N SER A 50 -12.75 0.02 1.00
CA SER A 50 -12.99 0.54 -0.35
C SER A 50 -12.31 1.90 -0.62
N ARG A 51 -11.98 2.67 0.42
CA ARG A 51 -11.30 3.99 0.33
C ARG A 51 -9.85 4.00 0.86
N GLY A 52 -9.12 2.89 0.73
CA GLY A 52 -7.71 2.80 1.14
C GLY A 52 -7.52 1.87 2.33
N LYS A 53 -6.71 2.29 3.31
CA LYS A 53 -6.28 1.47 4.47
C LYS A 53 -5.56 0.19 4.02
N TYR A 54 -4.41 0.38 3.39
CA TYR A 54 -3.61 -0.72 2.92
C TYR A 54 -2.70 -1.26 4.01
N THR A 55 -2.55 -2.57 4.05
CA THR A 55 -1.62 -3.28 4.93
C THR A 55 -0.70 -4.10 4.06
N LEU A 56 0.61 -4.02 4.32
CA LEU A 56 1.58 -4.90 3.68
C LEU A 56 1.48 -6.28 4.32
N THR A 57 1.51 -7.31 3.51
CA THR A 57 1.60 -8.69 4.00
C THR A 57 3.03 -9.02 4.43
N GLU A 58 3.21 -10.11 5.17
CA GLU A 58 4.53 -10.64 5.54
C GLU A 58 5.41 -10.81 4.30
N LYS A 59 4.86 -11.37 3.22
CA LYS A 59 5.53 -11.51 1.91
C LYS A 59 6.11 -10.18 1.39
N ALA A 60 5.37 -9.07 1.53
CA ALA A 60 5.84 -7.77 1.10
C ALA A 60 6.93 -7.21 2.04
N VAL A 61 6.80 -7.44 3.35
CA VAL A 61 7.81 -7.02 4.33
C VAL A 61 9.13 -7.77 4.15
N ASP A 62 9.07 -9.07 3.87
CA ASP A 62 10.25 -9.89 3.62
C ASP A 62 11.03 -9.38 2.41
N ILE A 63 10.37 -9.18 1.27
CA ILE A 63 11.01 -8.64 0.05
C ILE A 63 11.56 -7.23 0.30
N LEU A 64 10.82 -6.36 0.99
CA LEU A 64 11.30 -5.02 1.30
C LEU A 64 12.56 -5.05 2.18
N SER A 65 12.69 -6.05 3.05
CA SER A 65 13.87 -6.25 3.89
C SER A 65 15.07 -6.77 3.07
N GLU A 66 14.83 -7.56 2.02
CA GLU A 66 15.87 -8.01 1.08
C GLU A 66 16.34 -6.91 0.11
N MET A 67 15.53 -5.88 -0.10
CA MET A 67 15.83 -4.75 -0.99
C MET A 67 16.60 -3.60 -0.29
N GLN A 68 16.85 -3.69 1.02
CA GLN A 68 17.65 -2.71 1.79
C GLN A 68 19.14 -3.05 1.79
#